data_AF-A0A0A6UTB7-F1
#
_entry.id   AF-A0A0A6UTB7-F1
#
_cell.length_a   1.000
_cell.length_b   1.000
_cell.length_c   1.000
_cell.angle_alpha   90.00
_cell.angle_beta   90.00
_cell.angle_gamma   90.00
#
_symmetry.space_group_name_H-M   'P 1'
#
loop_
_entity.id
_entity.type
_entity.pdbx_description
1 polymer ?
#
loop_
_entity_poly.entity_id
_entity_poly.type
_entity_poly.pdbx_seq_one_letter_code
_entity_poly.pdbx_strand_id
1 'polypeptide(L)' 'MPSKKPGDARWAPWWVYVIVIVGGNYVKQHFVQDRPVAINAAITLALAGSLFLLITAVYRRT' A
#
# COMPACT_ATOMS: atom_id res chain seq x y z
N MET A 1 -20.11 -29.34 -11.66
CA MET A 1 -19.43 -28.03 -11.83
C MET A 1 -18.68 -27.74 -10.54
N PRO A 2 -17.37 -27.42 -10.55
CA PRO A 2 -16.63 -27.26 -9.31
C PRO A 2 -17.13 -26.00 -8.59
N SER A 3 -17.68 -26.19 -7.39
CA SER A 3 -18.05 -25.11 -6.48
C SER A 3 -16.78 -24.42 -6.00
N LYS A 4 -16.51 -23.18 -6.46
CA LYS A 4 -15.46 -22.34 -5.87
C LYS A 4 -15.87 -22.04 -4.42
N LYS A 5 -15.17 -22.64 -3.46
CA LYS A 5 -15.38 -22.37 -2.03
C LYS A 5 -14.94 -20.93 -1.73
N PRO A 6 -15.75 -20.13 -1.02
CA PRO A 6 -15.35 -18.82 -0.54
C PRO A 6 -14.46 -19.02 0.69
N GLY A 7 -13.15 -18.83 0.56
CA GLY A 7 -12.22 -19.05 1.69
C GLY A 7 -10.74 -18.99 1.37
N ASP A 8 -10.33 -18.83 0.12
CA ASP A 8 -8.90 -18.73 -0.21
C ASP A 8 -8.40 -17.33 0.13
N ALA A 9 -7.39 -17.25 1.00
CA ALA A 9 -6.70 -16.03 1.43
C ALA A 9 -6.23 -15.18 0.23
N ARG A 10 -7.13 -14.37 -0.32
CA ARG A 10 -6.90 -13.53 -1.48
C ARG A 10 -6.23 -12.26 -1.01
N TRP A 11 -4.91 -12.25 -1.13
CA TRP A 11 -4.16 -11.00 -1.19
C TRP A 11 -4.82 -10.06 -2.20
N ALA A 12 -4.79 -8.76 -1.91
CA ALA A 12 -5.24 -7.77 -2.88
C ALA A 12 -4.50 -7.97 -4.22
N PRO A 13 -5.16 -7.73 -5.38
CA PRO A 13 -4.50 -7.76 -6.67
C PRO A 13 -3.24 -6.90 -6.67
N TRP A 14 -2.16 -7.37 -7.29
CA TRP A 14 -0.84 -6.74 -7.19
C TRP A 14 -0.85 -5.25 -7.60
N TRP A 15 -1.71 -4.87 -8.56
CA TRP A 15 -1.86 -3.49 -9.01
C TRP A 15 -2.33 -2.54 -7.91
N VAL A 16 -3.06 -3.03 -6.90
CA VAL A 16 -3.57 -2.22 -5.80
C VAL A 16 -2.41 -1.67 -4.99
N TYR A 17 -1.43 -2.51 -4.65
CA TYR A 17 -0.21 -2.07 -3.97
C TYR A 17 0.56 -1.06 -4.83
N VAL A 18 0.67 -1.30 -6.14
CA VAL A 18 1.42 -0.41 -7.03
C VAL A 18 0.79 0.97 -7.13
N ILE A 19 -0.51 1.08 -7.41
CA ILE A 19 -1.22 2.38 -7.49
C ILE A 19 -1.04 3.15 -6.19
N VAL A 20 -1.18 2.44 -5.07
CA VAL A 20 -1.13 3.02 -3.75
C VAL A 20 0.28 3.49 -3.37
N ILE A 21 1.31 2.69 -3.65
CA ILE A 21 2.71 3.04 -3.40
C ILE A 21 3.15 4.20 -4.30
N VAL A 22 2.85 4.12 -5.60
CA VAL A 22 3.23 5.16 -6.57
C VAL A 22 2.50 6.47 -6.28
N GLY A 23 1.18 6.42 -6.08
CA GLY A 23 0.37 7.60 -5.73
C GLY A 23 0.83 8.23 -4.43
N GLY A 24 1.06 7.40 -3.40
CA GLY A 24 1.61 7.85 -2.12
C GLY A 24 3.00 8.49 -2.25
N ASN A 25 3.86 7.93 -3.09
CA ASN A 25 5.19 8.48 -3.34
C ASN A 25 5.13 9.82 -4.09
N TYR A 26 4.22 9.97 -5.07
CA TYR A 26 4.00 11.24 -5.77
C TYR A 26 3.50 12.35 -4.84
N VAL A 27 2.49 12.05 -4.01
CA VAL A 27 1.97 12.97 -2.99
C VAL A 27 3.11 13.38 -2.06
N LYS A 28 3.86 12.39 -1.54
CA LYS A 28 5.02 12.66 -0.69
C LYS A 28 6.07 13.53 -1.39
N GLN A 29 6.42 13.23 -2.63
CA GLN A 29 7.42 14.01 -3.37
C GLN A 29 6.99 15.47 -3.50
N HIS A 30 5.70 15.72 -3.73
CA HIS A 30 5.16 17.08 -3.78
C HIS A 30 5.34 17.87 -2.46
N PHE A 31 5.26 17.21 -1.31
CA PHE A 31 5.35 17.88 0.00
C PHE A 31 6.77 17.88 0.62
N VAL A 32 7.65 16.97 0.19
CA VAL A 32 8.91 16.65 0.89
C VAL A 32 10.15 16.93 0.02
N GLN A 33 9.96 17.57 -1.14
CA GLN A 33 11.00 17.83 -2.14
C GLN A 33 12.29 18.44 -1.59
N ASP A 34 12.20 19.36 -0.63
CA ASP A 34 13.37 20.06 -0.07
C ASP A 34 13.87 19.49 1.27
N ARG A 35 13.41 18.29 1.67
CA ARG A 35 13.75 17.72 2.98
C ARG A 35 14.96 16.77 2.92
N PRO A 36 15.74 16.67 4.01
CA PRO A 36 16.86 15.73 4.12
C PRO A 36 16.45 14.29 3.77
N VAL A 37 17.37 13.58 3.10
CA VAL A 37 17.18 12.19 2.64
C VAL A 37 16.66 11.27 3.74
N ALA A 38 17.17 11.39 4.97
CA ALA A 38 16.73 10.56 6.10
C ALA A 38 15.24 10.75 6.45
N ILE A 39 14.76 12.00 6.45
CA ILE A 39 13.35 12.33 6.68
C ILE A 39 12.50 11.80 5.54
N ASN A 40 12.98 11.96 4.30
CA ASN A 40 12.30 11.45 3.12
C ASN A 40 12.17 9.91 3.18
N ALA A 41 13.22 9.19 3.56
CA ALA A 41 13.19 7.73 3.70
C ALA A 41 12.21 7.28 4.79
N ALA A 42 12.25 7.91 5.96
CA ALA A 42 11.34 7.60 7.07
C ALA A 42 9.87 7.78 6.69
N ILE A 43 9.53 8.88 6.00
CA ILE A 43 8.17 9.13 5.54
C ILE A 43 7.73 8.10 4.49
N THR A 44 8.61 7.68 3.56
CA THR A 44 8.25 6.64 2.57
C THR A 44 7.96 5.33 3.28
N LEU A 45 8.79 4.94 4.24
CA LEU A 45 8.62 3.70 4.98
C LEU A 45 7.30 3.69 5.76
N ALA A 46 6.99 4.80 6.45
CA ALA A 46 5.74 4.95 7.18
C ALA A 46 4.52 4.91 6.24
N LEU A 47 4.60 5.57 5.09
CA LEU A 47 3.50 5.64 4.13
C LEU A 47 3.25 4.27 3.48
N ALA A 48 4.30 3.61 2.99
CA ALA A 48 4.22 2.28 2.39
C ALA A 48 3.73 1.24 3.41
N GLY A 49 4.25 1.27 4.65
CA GLY A 49 3.81 0.38 5.73
C GLY A 49 2.35 0.60 6.11
N SER A 50 1.91 1.85 6.24
CA SER A 50 0.51 2.18 6.55
C SER A 50 -0.43 1.70 5.45
N LEU A 51 -0.05 1.93 4.18
CA LEU A 51 -0.83 1.50 3.02
C LEU A 51 -0.90 -0.03 2.91
N PHE A 52 0.20 -0.73 3.15
CA PHE A 52 0.20 -2.18 3.22
C PHE A 52 -0.75 -2.67 4.31
N LEU A 53 -0.63 -2.16 5.54
CA LEU A 53 -1.50 -2.55 6.65
C LEU A 53 -2.97 -2.25 6.37
N LEU A 54 -3.28 -1.12 5.74
CA LEU A 54 -4.65 -0.70 5.45
C LEU A 54 -5.27 -1.56 4.35
N ILE A 55 -4.53 -1.85 3.27
CA ILE A 55 -4.96 -2.79 2.23
C ILE A 55 -5.19 -4.18 2.84
N THR A 56 -4.23 -4.69 3.62
CA THR A 56 -4.34 -6.00 4.26
C THR A 56 -5.53 -6.06 5.22
N ALA A 57 -5.75 -5.03 6.04
CA ALA A 57 -6.87 -4.99 6.97
C ALA A 57 -8.22 -4.96 6.26
N VAL A 58 -8.35 -4.19 5.17
CA VAL A 58 -9.57 -4.13 4.36
C VAL A 58 -9.82 -5.48 3.68
N TYR A 59 -8.83 -6.03 2.98
CA TYR A 59 -8.98 -7.31 2.26
C TYR A 59 -9.18 -8.50 3.19
N ARG A 60 -8.65 -8.49 4.40
CA ARG A 60 -8.88 -9.57 5.37
C ARG A 60 -10.27 -9.52 5.99
N ARG A 61 -10.92 -8.35 5.98
CA ARG A 61 -12.29 -8.16 6.47
C ARG A 61 -13.35 -8.28 5.37
N THR A 62 -12.95 -8.36 4.11
CA THR A 62 -13.83 -8.51 2.94
C THR A 62 -13.82 -9.97 2.47
#